data_AF-A0A2N1TZA5-F1
#
_entry.id   AF-A0A2N1TZA5-F1
#
_cell.length_a   1.000
_cell.length_b   1.000
_cell.length_c   1.000
_cell.angle_alpha   90.00
_cell.angle_beta   90.00
_cell.angle_gamma   90.00
#
_symmetry.space_group_name_H-M   'P 1'
#
loop_
_entity.id
_entity.type
_entity.pdbx_description
1 polymer ?
#
loop_
_entity_poly.entity_id
_entity_poly.type
_entity_poly.pdbx_seq_one_letter_code
_entity_poly.pdbx_strand_id
1 'polypeptide(L)'
;MNRKFGRSLLYLLLVFVVLIGCASTEPLPDNARPEEFKKEDFRVSEFVIGVGDTVEFAVYRQDGLTKSVKINSSGKVMFPLIGDVQVAGKSAFKLRDELKERFSVYLVNPQVTVTVTAISSKKF
;
A
#
# COMPACT_ATOMS: atom_id res chain seq x y z
N MET A 1 -27.23 -77.33 -5.13
CA MET A 1 -27.19 -76.08 -4.33
C MET A 1 -26.05 -75.21 -4.91
N ASN A 2 -26.16 -73.88 -4.97
CA ASN A 2 -25.05 -72.91 -5.28
C ASN A 2 -24.95 -72.28 -6.69
N ARG A 3 -25.90 -72.49 -7.63
CA ARG A 3 -25.90 -71.72 -8.91
C ARG A 3 -26.34 -70.26 -8.76
N LYS A 4 -27.11 -69.92 -7.72
CA LYS A 4 -27.52 -68.53 -7.41
C LYS A 4 -26.38 -67.72 -6.76
N PHE A 5 -25.48 -68.40 -6.03
CA PHE A 5 -24.32 -67.77 -5.37
C PHE A 5 -23.28 -67.29 -6.39
N GLY A 6 -23.04 -68.07 -7.45
CA GLY A 6 -22.10 -67.69 -8.52
C GLY A 6 -22.54 -66.46 -9.32
N ARG A 7 -23.85 -66.31 -9.59
CA ARG A 7 -24.37 -65.10 -10.28
C ARG A 7 -24.28 -63.87 -9.38
N SER A 8 -24.57 -64.02 -8.09
CA SER A 8 -24.41 -62.93 -7.11
C SER A 8 -22.94 -62.52 -6.93
N LEU A 9 -22.02 -63.48 -6.95
CA LEU A 9 -20.58 -63.21 -6.88
C LEU A 9 -20.06 -62.55 -8.16
N LEU A 10 -20.60 -62.93 -9.32
CA LEU A 10 -20.27 -62.31 -10.62
C LEU A 10 -20.78 -60.85 -10.69
N TYR A 11 -22.00 -60.56 -10.21
CA TYR A 11 -22.53 -59.19 -10.13
C TYR A 11 -21.73 -58.33 -9.14
N LEU A 12 -21.31 -58.90 -8.01
CA LEU A 12 -20.49 -58.21 -7.02
C LEU A 12 -19.09 -57.87 -7.57
N LEU A 13 -18.51 -58.76 -8.38
CA LEU A 13 -17.23 -58.54 -9.04
C LEU A 13 -17.35 -57.49 -10.17
N LEU A 14 -18.45 -57.49 -10.93
CA LEU A 14 -18.70 -56.53 -12.01
C LEU A 14 -18.95 -55.10 -11.48
N VAL A 15 -19.62 -54.96 -10.33
CA VAL A 15 -19.78 -53.66 -9.64
C VAL A 15 -18.45 -53.12 -9.11
N PHE A 16 -17.55 -53.99 -8.65
CA PHE A 16 -16.22 -53.59 -8.18
C PHE A 16 -15.32 -53.04 -9.30
N VAL A 17 -15.46 -53.56 -10.53
CA VAL A 17 -14.71 -53.07 -11.70
C VAL A 17 -15.16 -51.68 -12.15
N VAL A 18 -16.46 -51.36 -12.02
CA VAL A 18 -17.00 -50.04 -12.38
C VAL A 18 -16.56 -48.94 -11.41
N LEU A 19 -16.29 -49.28 -10.15
CA LEU A 19 -15.82 -48.33 -9.13
C LEU A 19 -14.35 -47.89 -9.30
N ILE A 20 -13.55 -48.57 -10.11
CA ILE A 20 -12.12 -48.23 -10.33
C ILE A 20 -11.96 -47.25 -11.52
N GLY A 21 -13.05 -46.92 -12.24
CA GLY A 21 -13.01 -46.20 -13.52
C GLY A 21 -12.83 -44.68 -13.50
N CYS A 22 -12.70 -44.02 -12.34
CA CYS A 22 -12.52 -42.56 -12.28
C CYS A 22 -11.27 -42.17 -11.46
N ALA A 23 -10.10 -42.37 -12.03
CA ALA A 23 -8.86 -41.80 -11.50
C ALA A 23 -7.87 -41.45 -12.62
N SER A 24 -8.34 -40.70 -13.62
CA SER A 24 -7.48 -40.13 -14.66
C SER A 24 -7.85 -38.66 -14.85
N THR A 25 -7.46 -37.82 -13.89
CA THR A 25 -7.39 -36.36 -14.09
C THR A 25 -5.92 -36.02 -14.17
N GLU A 26 -5.40 -35.87 -15.39
CA GLU A 26 -4.03 -35.39 -15.59
C GLU A 26 -3.96 -33.94 -15.07
N PRO A 27 -3.06 -33.63 -14.11
CA PRO A 27 -2.85 -32.25 -13.70
C PRO A 27 -2.24 -31.48 -14.88
N LEU A 28 -2.88 -30.36 -15.24
CA LEU A 28 -2.36 -29.46 -16.26
C LEU A 28 -0.94 -28.99 -15.88
N PRO A 29 -0.04 -28.83 -16.87
CA PRO A 29 1.31 -28.39 -16.60
C PRO A 29 1.28 -26.99 -15.97
N ASP A 30 2.01 -26.83 -14.86
CA ASP A 30 1.95 -25.67 -13.95
C ASP A 30 2.39 -24.35 -14.61
N ASN A 31 2.95 -24.43 -15.82
CA ASN A 31 3.35 -23.31 -16.66
C ASN A 31 2.18 -22.64 -17.42
N ALA A 32 0.94 -23.13 -17.29
CA ALA A 32 -0.24 -22.52 -17.89
C ALA A 32 -0.92 -21.46 -17.00
N ARG A 33 -0.47 -21.29 -15.74
CA ARG A 33 -0.89 -20.15 -14.92
C ARG A 33 -0.16 -18.90 -15.45
N PRO A 34 -0.86 -17.79 -15.73
CA PRO A 34 -0.19 -16.50 -15.85
C PRO A 34 0.66 -16.36 -14.60
N GLU A 35 1.97 -16.15 -14.75
CA GLU A 35 2.86 -15.94 -13.62
C GLU A 35 2.20 -14.91 -12.71
N GLU A 36 1.75 -15.35 -11.52
CA GLU A 36 1.31 -14.44 -10.49
C GLU A 36 2.50 -13.54 -10.26
N PHE A 37 2.41 -12.30 -10.73
CA PHE A 37 3.43 -11.29 -10.52
C PHE A 37 3.70 -11.27 -9.02
N LYS A 38 4.76 -11.97 -8.60
CA LYS A 38 5.27 -11.95 -7.25
C LYS A 38 5.60 -10.49 -7.06
N LYS A 39 4.74 -9.76 -6.33
CA LYS A 39 5.01 -8.40 -5.90
C LYS A 39 6.29 -8.51 -5.10
N GLU A 40 7.43 -8.34 -5.74
CA GLU A 40 8.63 -7.96 -5.04
C GLU A 40 8.22 -6.73 -4.25
N ASP A 41 8.36 -6.79 -2.94
CA ASP A 41 8.07 -5.69 -2.03
C ASP A 41 9.05 -4.56 -2.40
N PHE A 42 8.71 -3.80 -3.43
CA PHE A 42 9.36 -2.55 -3.76
C PHE A 42 9.00 -1.62 -2.62
N ARG A 43 9.81 -1.68 -1.56
CA ARG A 43 9.76 -0.74 -0.44
C ARG A 43 10.21 0.59 -1.00
N VAL A 44 9.28 1.33 -1.60
CA VAL A 44 9.45 2.77 -1.79
C VAL A 44 9.59 3.32 -0.38
N SER A 45 10.83 3.56 0.04
CA SER A 45 11.09 4.24 1.30
C SER A 45 10.60 5.67 1.12
N GLU A 46 9.39 5.92 1.61
CA GLU A 46 8.79 7.25 1.55
C GLU A 46 9.72 8.23 2.26
N PHE A 47 10.17 9.27 1.56
CA PHE A 47 11.07 10.25 2.15
C PHE A 47 10.37 10.92 3.35
N VAL A 48 11.01 10.83 4.51
CA VAL A 48 10.54 11.45 5.76
C VAL A 48 11.36 12.71 6.00
N ILE A 49 10.65 13.82 6.19
CA ILE A 49 11.23 15.12 6.49
C ILE A 49 11.90 15.05 7.86
N GLY A 50 13.15 15.52 7.93
CA GLY A 50 13.92 15.58 9.16
C GLY A 50 14.27 16.99 9.60
N VAL A 51 14.80 17.09 10.82
CA VAL A 51 15.36 18.33 11.36
C VAL A 51 16.55 18.77 10.49
N GLY A 52 16.58 20.06 10.15
CA GLY A 52 17.62 20.66 9.33
C GLY A 52 17.28 20.72 7.84
N ASP A 53 16.27 19.99 7.36
CA ASP A 53 15.83 20.09 5.96
C ASP A 53 15.21 21.47 5.69
N THR A 54 15.32 21.94 4.45
CA THR A 54 14.58 23.12 3.98
C THR A 54 13.37 22.64 3.22
N VAL A 55 12.19 23.11 3.65
CA VAL A 55 10.91 22.73 3.07
C VAL A 55 10.14 23.98 2.66
N GLU A 56 9.67 23.98 1.44
CA GLU A 56 8.74 24.96 0.90
C GLU A 56 7.30 24.46 1.05
N PHE A 57 6.47 25.34 1.59
CA PHE A 57 5.04 25.16 1.74
C PHE A 57 4.36 26.22 0.89
N ALA A 58 3.46 25.81 0.01
CA ALA A 58 2.68 26.73 -0.82
C ALA A 58 1.19 26.41 -0.70
N VAL A 59 0.38 27.46 -0.62
CA VAL A 59 -1.08 27.36 -0.67
C VAL A 59 -1.56 28.14 -1.89
N TYR A 60 -2.25 27.47 -2.81
CA TYR A 60 -2.64 28.07 -4.08
C TYR A 60 -3.45 29.36 -3.90
N ARG A 61 -3.06 30.43 -4.60
CA ARG A 61 -3.65 31.78 -4.52
C ARG A 61 -3.60 32.41 -3.13
N GLN A 62 -2.72 31.93 -2.26
CA GLN A 62 -2.52 32.44 -0.91
C GLN A 62 -1.02 32.67 -0.66
N ASP A 63 -0.45 33.65 -1.36
CA ASP A 63 0.98 33.96 -1.26
C ASP A 63 1.42 34.32 0.17
N GLY A 64 0.52 34.91 0.96
CA GLY A 64 0.77 35.20 2.38
C GLY A 64 0.86 33.96 3.29
N LEU A 65 0.46 32.78 2.80
CA LEU A 65 0.61 31.50 3.48
C LEU A 65 1.78 30.67 2.94
N THR A 66 2.36 31.09 1.80
CA THR A 66 3.49 30.42 1.17
C THR A 66 4.78 30.80 1.88
N LYS A 67 5.61 29.81 2.21
CA LYS A 67 6.91 30.04 2.85
C LYS A 67 7.90 28.90 2.63
N SER A 68 9.18 29.26 2.58
CA SER A 68 10.30 28.31 2.60
C SER A 68 11.03 28.42 3.93
N VAL A 69 11.12 27.32 4.68
CA VAL A 69 11.65 27.32 6.05
C VAL A 69 12.55 26.11 6.28
N LYS A 70 13.68 26.35 6.95
CA LYS A 70 14.54 25.30 7.49
C LYS A 70 13.94 24.75 8.78
N ILE A 71 13.76 23.44 8.85
CA ILE A 71 13.18 22.76 10.02
C ILE A 71 14.17 22.84 11.19
N ASN A 72 13.72 23.42 12.30
CA ASN A 72 14.51 23.60 13.51
C ASN A 72 14.58 22.30 14.35
N SER A 73 15.29 22.35 15.48
CA SER A 73 15.44 21.24 16.41
C SER A 73 14.13 20.77 17.06
N SER A 74 13.10 21.61 17.15
CA SER A 74 11.79 21.18 17.64
C SER A 74 11.02 20.36 16.60
N GLY A 75 11.43 20.40 15.33
CA GLY A 75 10.77 19.70 14.23
C GLY A 75 9.41 20.31 13.86
N LYS A 76 9.08 21.49 14.39
CA LYS A 76 7.80 22.18 14.16
C LYS A 76 7.97 23.41 13.30
N VAL A 77 6.88 23.81 12.66
CA VAL A 77 6.79 25.02 11.85
C VAL A 77 5.51 25.77 12.21
N MET A 78 5.65 27.05 12.54
CA MET A 78 4.51 27.94 12.81
C MET A 78 3.88 28.41 11.49
N PHE A 79 2.61 28.14 11.28
CA PHE A 79 1.86 28.61 10.13
C PHE A 79 0.82 29.66 10.55
N PRO A 80 0.53 30.66 9.71
CA PRO A 80 -0.63 31.53 9.95
C PRO A 80 -1.91 30.70 10.02
N LEU A 81 -2.88 31.14 10.84
CA LEU A 81 -4.19 30.51 11.06
C LEU A 81 -4.17 29.17 11.83
N ILE A 82 -3.24 28.27 11.54
CA ILE A 82 -3.23 26.90 12.10
C ILE A 82 -2.15 26.66 13.17
N GLY A 83 -1.32 27.68 13.44
CA GLY A 83 -0.33 27.67 14.50
C GLY A 83 0.83 26.70 14.26
N ASP A 84 1.39 26.15 15.34
CA ASP A 84 2.50 25.20 15.28
C ASP A 84 2.05 23.84 14.75
N VAL A 85 2.73 23.38 13.70
CA VAL A 85 2.51 22.06 13.09
C VAL A 85 3.80 21.24 13.17
N GLN A 86 3.69 20.00 13.63
CA GLN A 86 4.79 19.04 13.60
C GLN A 86 5.08 18.65 12.15
N VAL A 87 6.31 18.89 11.69
CA VAL A 87 6.74 18.63 10.30
C VAL A 87 7.75 17.49 10.24
N ALA A 88 8.75 17.50 11.12
CA ALA A 88 9.74 16.44 11.20
C ALA A 88 9.07 15.11 11.58
N GLY A 89 9.49 14.02 10.94
CA GLY A 89 8.93 12.68 11.13
C GLY A 89 7.74 12.37 10.24
N LYS A 90 7.28 13.32 9.41
CA LYS A 90 6.21 13.10 8.43
C LYS A 90 6.76 13.04 7.01
N SER A 91 6.09 12.27 6.15
CA SER A 91 6.31 12.39 4.71
C SER A 91 5.67 13.65 4.17
N ALA A 92 6.14 14.11 3.00
CA ALA A 92 5.55 15.27 2.33
C ALA A 92 4.05 15.07 2.04
N PHE A 93 3.64 13.85 1.66
CA PHE A 93 2.24 13.53 1.38
C PHE A 93 1.36 13.62 2.63
N LYS A 94 1.77 12.98 3.73
CA LYS A 94 1.01 13.04 4.99
C LYS A 94 0.90 14.47 5.52
N LEU A 95 2.00 15.22 5.43
CA LEU A 95 2.02 16.61 5.88
C LEU A 95 1.12 17.50 5.02
N ARG A 96 1.13 17.31 3.70
CA ARG A 96 0.23 18.02 2.78
C ARG A 96 -1.23 17.81 3.15
N ASP A 97 -1.61 16.55 3.39
CA ASP A 97 -3.00 16.19 3.65
C ASP A 97 -3.46 16.75 5.00
N GLU A 98 -2.61 16.72 6.03
CA GLU A 98 -2.88 17.36 7.32
C GLU A 98 -2.98 18.89 7.22
N LEU A 99 -2.08 19.54 6.47
CA LEU A 99 -2.15 20.98 6.26
C LEU A 99 -3.44 21.36 5.52
N LYS A 100 -3.83 20.59 4.51
CA LYS A 100 -5.10 20.78 3.79
C LYS A 100 -6.29 20.70 4.74
N GLU A 101 -6.33 19.69 5.62
CA GLU A 101 -7.39 19.52 6.61
C GLU A 101 -7.44 20.71 7.58
N ARG A 102 -6.30 21.10 8.17
CA ARG A 102 -6.27 22.22 9.11
C ARG A 102 -6.65 23.56 8.46
N PHE A 103 -6.18 23.82 7.23
CA PHE A 103 -6.54 25.04 6.50
C PHE A 103 -7.99 25.06 6.04
N SER A 104 -8.66 23.90 5.93
CA SER A 104 -10.06 23.83 5.47
C SER A 104 -11.05 24.52 6.42
N VAL A 105 -10.65 24.74 7.68
CA VAL A 105 -11.42 25.51 8.67
C VAL A 105 -11.50 27.00 8.30
N TYR A 106 -10.50 27.50 7.56
CA TYR A 106 -10.36 28.93 7.23
C TYR A 106 -10.46 29.21 5.72
N LEU A 107 -10.20 28.22 4.87
CA LEU A 107 -10.19 28.34 3.42
C LEU A 107 -11.12 27.30 2.79
N VAL A 108 -11.84 27.70 1.74
CA VAL A 108 -12.66 26.76 0.96
C VAL A 108 -11.78 26.00 -0.02
N ASN A 109 -11.73 24.67 0.11
CA ASN A 109 -10.97 23.76 -0.77
C ASN A 109 -9.49 24.15 -0.96
N PRO A 110 -8.69 24.26 0.12
CA PRO A 110 -7.29 24.65 0.00
C PRO A 110 -6.48 23.62 -0.78
N GLN A 111 -5.64 24.10 -1.70
CA GLN A 111 -4.65 23.29 -2.41
C GLN A 111 -3.29 23.60 -1.81
N VAL A 112 -2.69 22.59 -1.17
CA VAL A 112 -1.41 22.71 -0.47
C VAL A 112 -0.36 21.90 -1.20
N THR A 113 0.83 22.47 -1.33
CA THR A 113 2.03 21.80 -1.85
C THR A 113 3.11 21.82 -0.78
N VAL A 114 3.81 20.69 -0.64
CA VAL A 114 4.95 20.53 0.27
C VAL A 114 6.12 20.01 -0.56
N THR A 115 7.19 20.80 -0.65
CA THR A 115 8.37 20.48 -1.46
C THR A 115 9.61 20.56 -0.59
N VAL A 116 10.42 19.50 -0.57
CA VAL A 116 11.70 19.51 0.13
C VAL A 116 12.75 20.09 -0.81
N THR A 117 13.21 21.31 -0.53
CA THR A 117 14.12 22.06 -1.40
C THR A 117 15.59 21.80 -1.09
N ALA A 118 15.92 21.43 0.16
CA ALA A 118 17.25 20.97 0.54
C ALA A 118 17.18 19.91 1.64
N ILE A 119 17.97 18.86 1.49
CA ILE A 119 18.07 17.77 2.47
C ILE A 119 19.36 17.97 3.26
N SER A 120 19.25 18.11 4.58
CA SER A 120 20.39 18.20 5.51
C SER A 120 20.27 17.25 6.70
N SER A 121 19.10 16.63 6.89
CA SER A 121 18.82 15.70 7.98
C SER A 121 19.43 14.32 7.80
N LYS A 122 19.57 13.87 6.55
CA LYS A 122 20.20 12.60 6.17
C LYS A 122 21.54 12.92 5.51
N LYS A 123 22.62 12.83 6.28
CA LYS A 123 23.97 12.75 5.70
C LYS A 123 24.14 11.36 5.10
N PHE A 124 24.57 11.30 3.85
CA PHE A 124 25.03 10.07 3.19
C PHE A 124 26.35 9.61 3.80
#